data_AF-A0A396HY75-F1
#
_entry.id   AF-A0A396HY75-F1
#
_cell.length_a   1.000
_cell.length_b   1.000
_cell.length_c   1.000
_cell.angle_alpha   90.00
_cell.angle_beta   90.00
_cell.angle_gamma   90.00
#
_symmetry.space_group_name_H-M   'P 1'
#
loop_
_entity.id
_entity.type
_entity.pdbx_description
1 polymer ?
#
loop_
_entity_poly.entity_id
_entity_poly.type
_entity_poly.pdbx_seq_one_letter_code
_entity_poly.pdbx_strand_id
1 'polypeptide(L)'
;MDLPETLHDFLLVFLGSGIILGSLGVVLLTNPIFSAFSLGLVLVCISLLYILSNSHFVAASQLLIYVGAINILIIFAVMFMNSSEYYQDFNLWTVGDGITLIVCTSILFH
;
A
#
# COMPACT_ATOMS: atom_id res chain seq x y z
N MET A 1 -8.51 11.41 32.21
CA MET A 1 -7.63 11.16 31.06
C MET A 1 -7.66 9.67 30.85
N ASP A 2 -8.63 9.22 30.06
CA ASP A 2 -8.88 7.80 29.83
C ASP A 2 -7.78 7.28 28.90
N LEU A 3 -6.75 6.73 29.54
CA LEU A 3 -5.60 6.07 28.92
C LEU A 3 -5.96 5.08 27.78
N PRO A 4 -7.08 4.33 27.80
CA PRO A 4 -7.42 3.44 26.67
C PRO A 4 -7.82 4.18 25.39
N GLU A 5 -8.39 5.38 25.48
CA GLU A 5 -8.85 6.12 24.28
C GLU A 5 -7.67 6.72 23.52
N THR A 6 -6.69 7.27 24.25
CA THR A 6 -5.48 7.84 23.64
C THR A 6 -4.57 6.80 22.98
N LEU A 7 -4.53 5.56 23.49
CA LEU A 7 -3.77 4.49 22.83
C LEU A 7 -4.42 4.04 21.52
N HIS A 8 -5.76 4.01 21.46
CA HIS A 8 -6.48 3.65 20.25
C HIS A 8 -6.22 4.68 19.14
N ASP A 9 -6.35 5.97 19.47
CA ASP A 9 -6.04 7.08 18.55
C ASP A 9 -4.58 7.02 18.05
N PHE A 10 -3.62 6.80 18.95
CA PHE A 10 -2.21 6.71 18.58
C PHE A 10 -1.94 5.56 17.61
N LEU A 11 -2.51 4.38 17.86
CA LEU A 11 -2.40 3.23 16.96
C LEU A 11 -3.02 3.52 15.60
N LEU A 12 -4.19 4.18 15.57
CA LEU A 12 -4.87 4.54 14.33
C LEU A 12 -4.01 5.46 13.46
N VAL A 13 -3.40 6.49 14.05
CA VAL A 13 -2.48 7.39 13.35
C VAL A 13 -1.23 6.66 12.88
N PHE A 14 -0.64 5.80 13.73
CA PHE A 14 0.55 5.02 13.39
C PHE A 14 0.29 4.08 12.20
N LEU A 15 -0.81 3.33 12.22
CA LEU A 15 -1.21 2.44 11.12
C LEU A 15 -1.56 3.23 9.86
N GLY A 16 -2.29 4.33 9.99
CA GLY A 16 -2.62 5.21 8.86
C GLY A 16 -1.38 5.77 8.17
N SER A 17 -0.39 6.24 8.95
CA SER A 17 0.90 6.65 8.41
C SER A 17 1.64 5.50 7.72
N GLY A 18 1.55 4.27 8.25
CA GLY A 18 2.11 3.07 7.63
C GLY A 18 1.49 2.75 6.27
N ILE A 19 0.18 2.94 6.11
CA ILE A 19 -0.53 2.76 4.84
C ILE A 19 -0.06 3.79 3.82
N ILE A 20 0.07 5.06 4.20
CA ILE A 20 0.53 6.13 3.32
C ILE A 20 1.97 5.86 2.86
N LEU A 21 2.85 5.53 3.80
CA LEU A 21 4.26 5.26 3.50
C LEU A 21 4.43 3.98 2.66
N GLY A 22 3.65 2.93 2.96
CA GLY A 22 3.63 1.69 2.18
C GLY A 22 3.08 1.90 0.78
N SER A 23 1.98 2.64 0.63
CA SER A 23 1.40 2.96 -0.69
C SER A 23 2.35 3.81 -1.53
N LEU A 24 3.07 4.73 -0.90
CA LEU A 24 4.12 5.49 -1.58
C LEU A 24 5.25 4.56 -2.02
N GLY A 25 5.63 3.59 -1.19
CA GLY A 25 6.60 2.54 -1.54
C GLY A 25 6.18 1.73 -2.76
N VAL A 26 4.91 1.32 -2.86
CA VAL A 26 4.40 0.58 -4.04
C VAL A 26 4.65 1.34 -5.34
N VAL A 27 4.48 2.67 -5.35
CA VAL A 27 4.62 3.50 -6.56
C VAL A 27 6.06 3.93 -6.81
N LEU A 28 6.80 4.28 -5.75
CA LEU A 28 8.12 4.90 -5.89
C LEU A 28 9.22 3.89 -6.21
N LEU A 29 9.01 2.61 -5.91
CA LEU A 29 10.04 1.58 -6.11
C LEU A 29 10.06 1.04 -7.54
N THR A 30 11.16 1.33 -8.23
CA THR A 30 11.52 0.80 -9.56
C THR A 30 11.56 -0.73 -9.60
N ASN A 31 11.92 -1.40 -8.49
CA ASN A 31 12.02 -2.85 -8.46
C ASN A 31 10.65 -3.46 -8.15
N PRO A 32 10.01 -4.19 -9.10
CA PRO A 32 8.64 -4.65 -8.95
C PRO A 32 8.46 -5.64 -7.80
N ILE A 33 9.51 -6.41 -7.47
CA ILE A 33 9.53 -7.33 -6.32
C ILE A 33 9.34 -6.57 -5.01
N PHE A 34 10.01 -5.42 -4.86
CA PHE A 34 9.95 -4.62 -3.64
C PHE A 34 8.64 -3.81 -3.58
N SER A 35 8.12 -3.37 -4.74
CA SER A 35 6.77 -2.82 -4.84
C SER A 35 5.70 -3.83 -4.38
N ALA A 36 5.77 -5.08 -4.84
CA ALA A 36 4.87 -6.16 -4.40
C ALA A 36 4.99 -6.45 -2.89
N PHE A 37 6.22 -6.46 -2.34
CA PHE A 37 6.41 -6.59 -0.89
C PHE A 37 5.78 -5.44 -0.11
N SER A 38 5.91 -4.20 -0.62
CA SER A 38 5.31 -3.00 -0.02
C SER A 38 3.78 -3.05 -0.03
N LEU A 39 3.17 -3.59 -1.10
CA LEU A 39 1.73 -3.84 -1.18
C LEU A 39 1.28 -4.80 -0.07
N GLY A 40 2.03 -5.88 0.15
CA GLY A 40 1.78 -6.82 1.26
C GLY A 40 1.79 -6.13 2.63
N LEU A 41 2.74 -5.22 2.87
CA LEU A 41 2.81 -4.44 4.11
C LEU A 41 1.57 -3.54 4.30
N VAL A 42 1.12 -2.87 3.24
CA VAL A 42 -0.12 -2.06 3.26
C VAL A 42 -1.34 -2.91 3.63
N LEU A 43 -1.46 -4.10 3.05
CA LEU A 43 -2.56 -5.03 3.32
C LEU A 43 -2.55 -5.52 4.79
N VAL A 44 -1.37 -5.75 5.37
CA VAL A 44 -1.23 -6.07 6.80
C VAL A 44 -1.65 -4.90 7.68
N CYS A 45 -1.25 -3.67 7.36
CA CYS A 45 -1.69 -2.48 8.09
C CYS A 45 -3.22 -2.34 8.05
N ILE A 46 -3.85 -2.59 6.91
CA ILE A 46 -5.32 -2.57 6.76
C ILE A 46 -5.96 -3.66 7.63
N SER A 47 -5.41 -4.88 7.66
CA SER A 47 -5.90 -5.95 8.54
C SER A 47 -5.84 -5.55 10.01
N LEU A 48 -4.77 -4.86 10.42
CA LEU A 48 -4.60 -4.43 11.81
C LEU A 48 -5.57 -3.28 12.17
N LEU A 49 -5.93 -2.41 11.23
CA LEU A 49 -7.01 -1.43 11.40
C LEU A 49 -8.39 -2.09 11.61
N TYR A 50 -8.67 -3.18 10.90
CA TYR A 50 -9.92 -3.94 11.09
C TYR A 50 -9.99 -4.60 12.47
N ILE A 51 -8.86 -5.05 13.02
CA ILE A 51 -8.79 -5.54 14.40
C ILE A 51 -9.08 -4.41 15.39
N LEU A 52 -8.50 -3.23 15.17
CA LEU A 52 -8.71 -2.04 16.01
C LEU A 52 -10.18 -1.58 15.99
N SER A 53 -10.87 -1.79 14.87
CA SER A 53 -12.29 -1.46 14.68
C SER A 53 -13.26 -2.56 15.16
N ASN A 54 -12.80 -3.53 15.96
CA ASN A 54 -13.59 -4.68 16.48
C ASN A 54 -14.18 -5.62 15.39
N SER A 55 -13.68 -5.59 14.15
CA SER A 55 -14.17 -6.44 13.06
C SER A 55 -13.26 -7.64 12.83
N HIS A 56 -13.23 -8.57 13.79
CA HIS A 56 -12.25 -9.66 13.83
C HIS A 56 -12.39 -10.67 12.68
N PHE A 57 -13.62 -11.02 12.28
CA PHE A 57 -13.85 -11.96 11.17
C PHE A 57 -13.35 -11.39 9.85
N VAL A 58 -13.67 -10.11 9.58
CA VAL A 58 -13.23 -9.42 8.37
C VAL A 58 -11.71 -9.28 8.37
N ALA A 59 -11.10 -8.91 9.50
CA ALA A 59 -9.64 -8.85 9.63
C ALA A 59 -8.96 -10.20 9.32
N ALA A 60 -9.46 -11.30 9.89
CA ALA A 60 -8.90 -12.63 9.64
C ALA A 60 -9.02 -13.02 8.15
N SER A 61 -10.18 -12.76 7.53
CA SER A 61 -10.37 -13.01 6.10
C SER A 61 -9.47 -12.12 5.22
N GLN A 62 -9.27 -10.85 5.62
CA GLN A 62 -8.39 -9.91 4.91
C GLN A 62 -6.95 -10.43 4.90
N LEU A 63 -6.47 -10.85 6.06
CA LEU A 63 -5.12 -11.37 6.21
C LEU A 63 -4.94 -12.68 5.44
N LEU A 64 -5.89 -13.62 5.53
CA LEU A 64 -5.78 -14.89 4.82
C LEU A 64 -5.87 -14.75 3.29
N ILE A 65 -6.83 -13.97 2.79
CA ILE A 65 -7.11 -13.88 1.36
C ILE A 65 -6.16 -12.90 0.69
N TYR A 66 -6.03 -11.68 1.21
CA TYR A 66 -5.23 -10.65 0.54
C TYR A 66 -3.76 -10.80 0.84
N VAL A 67 -3.35 -10.92 2.11
CA VAL A 67 -1.93 -11.06 2.46
C VAL A 67 -1.44 -12.48 2.17
N GLY A 68 -2.26 -13.50 2.44
CA GLY A 68 -1.88 -14.90 2.32
C GLY A 68 -2.02 -15.49 0.91
N ALA A 69 -3.11 -15.24 0.19
CA ALA A 69 -3.31 -15.84 -1.13
C ALA A 69 -2.92 -14.88 -2.26
N ILE A 70 -3.57 -13.73 -2.35
CA ILE A 70 -3.44 -12.81 -3.48
C ILE A 70 -2.04 -12.19 -3.53
N ASN A 71 -1.53 -11.68 -2.41
CA ASN A 71 -0.21 -11.05 -2.36
C ASN A 71 0.93 -12.04 -2.67
N ILE A 72 0.85 -13.28 -2.17
CA ILE A 72 1.84 -14.30 -2.50
C ILE A 72 1.78 -14.66 -3.99
N LEU A 73 0.58 -14.74 -4.58
CA LEU A 73 0.42 -14.95 -6.02
C LEU A 73 1.02 -13.78 -6.83
N ILE A 74 0.83 -12.54 -6.40
CA ILE A 74 1.44 -11.36 -7.03
C ILE A 74 2.96 -11.42 -6.95
N ILE A 75 3.51 -11.70 -5.76
CA ILE A 75 4.97 -11.83 -5.57
C ILE A 75 5.52 -12.94 -6.47
N PHE A 76 4.84 -14.08 -6.54
CA PHE A 76 5.23 -15.19 -7.40
C PHE A 76 5.19 -14.80 -8.89
N ALA A 77 4.12 -14.15 -9.35
CA ALA A 77 3.99 -13.69 -10.73
C ALA A 77 5.07 -12.66 -11.11
N VAL A 78 5.32 -11.68 -10.22
CA VAL A 78 6.35 -10.65 -10.41
C VAL A 78 7.74 -11.26 -10.44
N MET A 79 8.03 -12.20 -9.52
CA MET A 79 9.31 -12.89 -9.49
C MET A 79 9.52 -13.76 -10.74
N PHE A 80 8.46 -14.41 -11.24
CA PHE A 80 8.49 -15.21 -12.46
C PHE A 80 8.71 -14.34 -13.71
N MET A 81 8.10 -13.16 -13.77
CA MET A 81 8.27 -12.21 -14.87
C MET A 81 9.65 -11.52 -14.85
N ASN A 82 10.21 -11.29 -13.66
CA ASN A 82 11.52 -10.65 -13.50
C ASN A 82 12.68 -11.48 -14.10
N SER A 83 12.49 -12.78 -14.36
CA SER A 83 13.51 -13.61 -15.02
C SER A 83 13.42 -13.60 -16.56
N SER A 84 12.35 -13.03 -17.16
CA SER A 84 12.13 -13.06 -18.61
C SER A 84 12.53 -11.78 -19.36
N GLU A 85 12.72 -10.64 -18.68
CA GLU A 85 13.01 -9.37 -19.37
C GLU A 85 13.91 -8.45 -18.54
N TYR A 86 15.18 -8.36 -18.96
CA TYR A 86 16.03 -7.20 -18.72
C TYR A 86 16.11 -6.48 -20.07
N TYR A 87 15.30 -5.44 -20.31
CA TYR A 87 15.59 -4.22 -21.10
C TYR A 87 14.33 -3.37 -21.33
N GLN A 88 14.50 -2.05 -21.09
CA GLN A 88 13.66 -0.89 -21.49
C GLN A 88 12.25 -0.83 -20.88
N ASP A 89 11.78 0.25 -20.28
CA ASP A 89 12.04 1.65 -20.53
C ASP A 89 11.66 2.43 -19.25
N PHE A 90 12.67 2.94 -18.53
CA PHE A 90 12.47 3.71 -17.29
C PHE A 90 12.01 5.15 -17.55
N ASN A 91 11.44 5.47 -18.72
CA ASN A 91 11.19 6.86 -19.12
C ASN A 91 9.86 7.14 -19.83
N LEU A 92 8.82 6.29 -19.69
CA LEU A 92 7.58 6.51 -20.46
C LEU A 92 6.23 6.42 -19.74
N TRP A 93 6.15 6.25 -18.40
CA TRP A 93 4.83 6.16 -17.75
C TRP A 93 4.79 6.85 -16.36
N THR A 94 4.19 8.04 -16.29
CA THR A 94 3.47 8.58 -15.11
C THR A 94 4.23 9.31 -13.98
N VAL A 95 5.43 9.82 -14.20
CA VAL A 95 5.89 10.99 -13.38
C VAL A 95 5.22 12.29 -13.86
N GLY A 96 4.73 12.35 -15.10
CA GLY A 96 4.09 13.53 -15.70
C GLY A 96 2.62 13.77 -15.32
N ASP A 97 1.84 12.72 -15.02
CA ASP A 97 0.39 12.89 -14.77
C ASP A 97 0.10 13.41 -13.35
N GLY A 98 0.93 13.05 -12.36
CA GLY A 98 0.73 13.49 -10.98
C GLY A 98 0.94 15.00 -10.80
N ILE A 99 2.01 15.54 -11.39
CA ILE A 99 2.27 16.99 -11.39
C ILE A 99 1.22 17.77 -12.19
N THR A 100 0.70 17.20 -13.29
CA THR A 100 -0.34 17.84 -14.10
C THR A 100 -1.69 17.87 -13.38
N LEU A 101 -2.07 16.81 -12.65
CA LEU A 101 -3.31 16.77 -11.87
C LEU A 101 -3.30 17.72 -10.67
N ILE A 102 -2.15 17.87 -10.00
CA ILE A 102 -1.97 18.83 -8.90
C ILE A 102 -2.16 20.27 -9.40
N VAL A 103 -1.60 20.57 -10.59
CA VAL A 103 -1.77 21.88 -11.23
C VAL A 103 -3.22 22.12 -11.65
N CYS A 104 -3.90 21.14 -12.27
CA CYS A 104 -5.30 21.28 -12.67
C CYS A 104 -6.24 21.48 -11.47
N THR A 105 -5.99 20.83 -10.34
CA THR A 105 -6.80 21.00 -9.13
C THR A 105 -6.61 22.39 -8.51
N SER A 106 -5.40 22.95 -8.61
CA SER A 106 -5.08 24.29 -8.10
C SER A 106 -5.72 25.41 -8.93
N ILE A 107 -5.91 25.20 -10.24
CA ILE A 107 -6.53 26.17 -11.15
C ILE A 107 -8.06 26.16 -11.06
N LEU A 108 -8.67 25.01 -10.73
CA LEU A 108 -10.13 24.91 -10.60
C LEU A 108 -10.68 25.49 -9.28
N PHE A 109 -9.81 25.68 -8.29
CA PHE A 109 -10.16 26.19 -6.95
C PHE A 109 -9.79 27.68 -6.74
N HIS A 110 -9.23 28.34 -7.76
CA HIS A 110 -8.97 29.79 -7.80
C HIS A 110 -9.98 30.49 -8.70
#